data_AF-A0A2V7EWG5-F1
#
_entry.id   AF-A0A2V7EWG5-F1
#
_cell.length_a   1.000
_cell.length_b   1.000
_cell.length_c   1.000
_cell.angle_alpha   90.00
_cell.angle_beta   90.00
_cell.angle_gamma   90.00
#
_symmetry.space_group_name_H-M   'P 1'
#
loop_
_entity.id
_entity.type
_entity.pdbx_description
1 polymer ?
#
loop_
_entity_poly.entity_id
_entity_poly.type
_entity_poly.pdbx_seq_one_letter_code
_entity_poly.pdbx_strand_id
1 'polypeptide(L)'
;APGFVLVPQRGADLGDRLANSLGELLDKGHRGALAIDSDTPTLPLGFLQQALDLVTTPEIDVVLGPTEDGGYYLIGLRTVHRELFEAMVWSTSQVLPETMRRADAKGLRVACLPPWYD
;
A
#
# COMPACT_ATOMS: atom_id res chain seq x y z
N ALA A 1 18.97 -2.44 13.27
CA ALA A 1 17.64 -2.70 13.83
C ALA A 1 17.56 -4.15 14.28
N PRO A 2 17.98 -4.49 15.51
CA PRO A 2 17.82 -5.85 16.03
C PRO A 2 16.31 -6.20 16.04
N GLY A 3 15.95 -7.38 15.52
CA GLY A 3 14.56 -7.85 15.46
C GLY A 3 13.81 -7.58 14.14
N PHE A 4 14.42 -6.86 13.19
CA PHE A 4 13.83 -6.63 11.87
C PHE A 4 14.64 -7.32 10.78
N VAL A 5 13.93 -7.90 9.80
CA VAL A 5 14.54 -8.35 8.54
C VAL A 5 14.65 -7.15 7.61
N LEU A 6 15.88 -6.85 7.16
CA LEU A 6 16.11 -5.80 6.18
C LEU A 6 15.99 -6.38 4.78
N VAL A 7 15.11 -5.79 3.97
CA VAL A 7 14.94 -6.17 2.56
C VAL A 7 15.29 -4.96 1.70
N PRO A 8 16.24 -5.06 0.77
CA PRO A 8 16.55 -3.96 -0.13
C PRO A 8 15.39 -3.76 -1.11
N GLN A 9 14.98 -2.51 -1.31
CA GLN A 9 14.05 -2.17 -2.38
C GLN A 9 14.72 -2.41 -3.74
N ARG A 10 14.05 -3.11 -4.65
CA ARG A 10 14.56 -3.43 -5.99
C ARG A 10 13.58 -2.96 -7.04
N GLY A 11 14.05 -2.28 -8.09
CA GLY A 11 13.18 -1.69 -9.10
C GLY A 11 13.75 -0.42 -9.72
N ALA A 12 13.36 -0.10 -10.94
CA ALA A 12 13.85 1.08 -11.65
C ALA A 12 13.29 2.37 -11.03
N ASP A 13 12.03 2.33 -10.58
CA ASP A 13 11.31 3.44 -9.95
C ASP A 13 10.62 3.02 -8.64
N LEU A 14 9.89 3.94 -8.01
CA LEU A 14 9.15 3.67 -6.77
C LEU A 14 8.07 2.60 -6.94
N GLY A 15 7.39 2.59 -8.08
CA GLY A 15 6.33 1.63 -8.35
C GLY A 15 6.86 0.20 -8.43
N ASP A 16 7.97 0.00 -9.14
CA ASP A 16 8.68 -1.28 -9.16
C ASP A 16 9.13 -1.71 -7.77
N ARG A 17 9.68 -0.78 -6.98
CA ARG A 17 10.18 -1.06 -5.63
C ARG A 17 9.06 -1.49 -4.70
N LEU A 18 7.90 -0.84 -4.75
CA LEU A 18 6.72 -1.23 -3.98
C LEU A 18 6.20 -2.60 -4.41
N ALA A 19 5.99 -2.80 -5.72
CA ALA A 19 5.49 -4.06 -6.26
C ALA A 19 6.41 -5.24 -5.92
N ASN A 20 7.73 -5.07 -6.06
CA ASN A 20 8.69 -6.12 -5.75
C ASN A 20 8.79 -6.41 -4.25
N SER A 21 8.74 -5.38 -3.39
CA SER A 21 8.83 -5.57 -1.94
C SER A 21 7.57 -6.26 -1.39
N LEU A 22 6.39 -5.82 -1.81
CA LEU A 22 5.12 -6.47 -1.45
C LEU A 22 5.05 -7.89 -2.01
N GLY A 23 5.48 -8.09 -3.26
CA GLY A 23 5.56 -9.40 -3.90
C GLY A 23 6.46 -10.37 -3.14
N GLU A 24 7.67 -9.94 -2.73
CA GLU A 24 8.59 -10.80 -1.98
C GLU A 24 7.98 -11.28 -0.65
N LEU A 25 7.17 -10.45 0.02
CA LEU A 25 6.47 -10.84 1.23
C LEU A 25 5.34 -11.83 0.94
N LEU A 26 4.55 -11.58 -0.10
CA LEU A 26 3.44 -12.46 -0.48
C LEU A 26 3.93 -13.83 -0.97
N ASP A 27 5.03 -13.87 -1.73
CA ASP A 27 5.67 -15.10 -2.21
C ASP A 27 6.23 -15.96 -1.06
N LYS A 28 6.49 -15.36 0.12
CA LYS A 28 6.86 -16.08 1.35
C LYS A 28 5.65 -16.70 2.07
N GLY A 29 4.44 -16.58 1.52
CA GLY A 29 3.21 -17.16 2.06
C GLY A 29 2.48 -16.29 3.08
N HIS A 30 2.81 -14.99 3.18
CA HIS A 30 2.04 -14.06 3.99
C HIS A 30 0.65 -13.84 3.37
N ARG A 31 -0.38 -13.72 4.22
CA ARG A 31 -1.79 -13.54 3.78
C ARG A 31 -2.06 -12.15 3.17
N GLY A 32 -1.22 -11.18 3.51
CA GLY A 32 -1.29 -9.80 3.07
C GLY A 32 0.03 -9.11 3.38
N ALA A 33 0.34 -8.06 2.63
CA ALA A 33 1.52 -7.24 2.83
C ALA A 33 1.11 -5.77 2.84
N LEU A 34 1.70 -4.99 3.75
CA LEU A 34 1.48 -3.55 3.89
C LEU A 34 2.79 -2.82 3.60
N ALA A 35 2.71 -1.74 2.83
CA ALA A 35 3.75 -0.72 2.73
C ALA A 35 3.21 0.56 3.38
N ILE A 36 4.02 1.14 4.26
CA ILE A 36 3.72 2.39 4.98
C ILE A 36 4.89 3.36 4.77
N ASP A 37 4.63 4.66 4.72
CA ASP A 37 5.68 5.67 4.77
C ASP A 37 6.48 5.62 6.08
N SER A 38 7.60 6.34 6.11
CA SER A 38 8.42 6.51 7.31
C SER A 38 8.18 7.82 8.04
N ASP A 39 7.39 8.72 7.45
CA ASP A 39 7.41 10.15 7.76
C ASP A 39 6.15 10.57 8.54
N THR A 40 5.27 9.60 8.88
CA THR A 40 4.09 9.78 9.72
C THR A 40 4.26 9.25 11.17
N PRO A 41 5.06 9.87 12.06
CA PRO A 41 5.38 9.34 13.39
C PRO A 41 4.19 9.36 14.37
N THR A 42 3.15 10.14 14.08
CA THR A 42 1.96 10.30 14.93
C THR A 42 0.78 9.44 14.49
N LEU A 43 0.96 8.61 13.46
CA LEU A 43 -0.12 7.77 12.93
C LEU A 43 -0.73 6.93 14.07
N PRO A 44 -2.06 6.98 14.28
CA PRO A 44 -2.68 6.21 15.35
C PRO A 44 -2.47 4.71 15.16
N LEU A 45 -2.03 4.01 16.21
CA LEU A 45 -1.86 2.55 16.19
C LEU A 45 -3.15 1.81 15.76
N GLY A 46 -4.32 2.39 16.08
CA GLY A 46 -5.61 1.84 15.65
C GLY A 46 -5.76 1.76 14.13
N PHE A 47 -5.13 2.65 13.35
CA PHE A 47 -5.19 2.62 11.89
C PHE A 47 -4.35 1.47 11.33
N LEU A 48 -3.19 1.20 11.95
CA LEU A 48 -2.36 0.04 11.62
C LEU A 48 -3.07 -1.28 11.92
N GLN A 49 -3.73 -1.37 13.08
CA GLN A 49 -4.50 -2.55 13.44
C GLN A 49 -5.65 -2.77 12.44
N GLN A 50 -6.37 -1.70 12.08
CA GLN A 50 -7.43 -1.76 11.08
C GLN A 50 -6.88 -2.17 9.71
N ALA A 51 -5.71 -1.68 9.28
CA ALA A 51 -5.08 -2.13 8.03
C ALA A 51 -4.78 -3.64 8.04
N LEU A 52 -4.28 -4.18 9.17
CA LEU A 52 -4.00 -5.60 9.31
C LEU A 52 -5.29 -6.44 9.22
N ASP A 53 -6.36 -6.00 9.86
CA ASP A 53 -7.65 -6.69 9.81
C ASP A 53 -8.23 -6.66 8.38
N LEU A 54 -8.16 -5.50 7.70
CA LEU A 54 -8.67 -5.34 6.34
C LEU A 54 -7.85 -6.12 5.31
N VAL A 55 -6.51 -6.05 5.35
CA VAL A 55 -5.65 -6.72 4.34
C VAL A 55 -5.74 -8.24 4.42
N THR A 56 -6.15 -8.79 5.56
CA THR A 56 -6.35 -10.23 5.73
C THR A 56 -7.79 -10.69 5.44
N THR A 57 -8.71 -9.76 5.14
CA THR A 57 -10.09 -10.06 4.78
C THR A 57 -10.16 -10.57 3.33
N PRO A 58 -10.71 -11.77 3.06
CA PRO A 58 -10.77 -12.37 1.72
C PRO A 58 -11.52 -11.53 0.66
N GLU A 59 -12.38 -10.63 1.09
CA GLU A 59 -13.16 -9.75 0.22
C GLU A 59 -12.45 -8.47 -0.18
N ILE A 60 -11.30 -8.14 0.43
CA ILE A 60 -10.62 -6.84 0.27
C ILE A 60 -9.28 -7.03 -0.44
N ASP A 61 -9.20 -6.60 -1.69
CA ASP A 61 -8.02 -6.80 -2.52
C ASP A 61 -6.95 -5.72 -2.29
N VAL A 62 -7.38 -4.49 -1.99
CA VAL A 62 -6.52 -3.33 -1.73
C VAL A 62 -6.98 -2.60 -0.47
N VAL A 63 -6.04 -2.24 0.40
CA VAL A 63 -6.26 -1.35 1.54
C VAL A 63 -5.47 -0.06 1.30
N LEU A 64 -6.10 1.09 1.46
CA LEU A 64 -5.44 2.40 1.32
C LEU A 64 -5.61 3.22 2.60
N GLY A 65 -4.54 3.88 3.01
CA GLY A 65 -4.54 4.94 4.01
C GLY A 65 -4.35 6.30 3.32
N PRO A 66 -5.42 7.06 3.01
CA PRO A 66 -5.31 8.31 2.27
C PRO A 66 -4.51 9.37 3.02
N THR A 67 -3.69 10.14 2.30
CA THR A 67 -3.16 11.42 2.79
C THR A 67 -4.05 12.57 2.35
N GLU A 68 -4.05 13.67 3.11
CA GLU A 68 -4.85 14.87 2.79
C GLU A 68 -4.39 15.58 1.50
N ASP A 69 -3.14 15.37 1.08
CA ASP A 69 -2.55 15.98 -0.12
C ASP A 69 -2.85 15.22 -1.42
N GLY A 70 -3.55 14.09 -1.35
CA GLY A 70 -3.99 13.27 -2.49
C GLY A 70 -3.10 12.06 -2.79
N GLY A 71 -2.15 11.73 -1.92
CA GLY A 71 -1.45 10.46 -1.88
C GLY A 71 -2.07 9.43 -0.94
N TYR A 72 -1.23 8.51 -0.45
CA TYR A 72 -1.57 7.59 0.62
C TYR A 72 -0.33 7.29 1.47
N TYR A 73 -0.50 7.26 2.80
CA TYR A 73 0.54 6.91 3.76
C TYR A 73 0.73 5.40 3.85
N LEU A 74 -0.29 4.63 3.42
CA LEU A 74 -0.30 3.17 3.49
C LEU A 74 -0.99 2.56 2.28
N ILE A 75 -0.40 1.49 1.74
CA ILE A 75 -1.06 0.57 0.80
C ILE A 75 -0.87 -0.89 1.26
N GLY A 76 -1.96 -1.64 1.24
CA GLY A 76 -2.00 -3.06 1.59
C GLY A 76 -2.56 -3.91 0.46
N LEU A 77 -1.96 -5.08 0.21
CA LEU A 77 -2.37 -6.00 -0.86
C LEU A 77 -2.34 -7.46 -0.37
N ARG A 78 -3.26 -8.29 -0.90
CA ARG A 78 -3.15 -9.76 -0.82
C ARG A 78 -2.48 -10.40 -2.03
N THR A 79 -2.56 -9.72 -3.17
CA THR A 79 -1.94 -10.12 -4.43
C THR A 79 -1.37 -8.87 -5.07
N VAL A 80 -0.16 -8.95 -5.63
CA VAL A 80 0.42 -7.81 -6.35
C VAL A 80 -0.30 -7.60 -7.68
N HIS A 81 -0.87 -6.41 -7.85
CA HIS A 81 -1.39 -5.91 -9.12
C HIS A 81 -0.47 -4.80 -9.60
N ARG A 82 0.52 -5.13 -10.45
CA ARG A 82 1.58 -4.18 -10.87
C ARG A 82 1.01 -2.93 -11.55
N GLU A 83 -0.13 -3.07 -12.20
CA GLU A 83 -0.85 -2.01 -12.89
C GLU A 83 -1.29 -0.88 -11.94
N LEU A 84 -1.40 -1.14 -10.63
CA LEU A 84 -1.64 -0.09 -9.63
C LEU A 84 -0.46 0.90 -9.54
N PHE A 85 0.74 0.47 -9.90
CA PHE A 85 2.00 1.22 -9.70
C PHE A 85 2.65 1.71 -11.01
N GLU A 86 2.33 1.09 -12.15
CA GLU A 86 2.98 1.35 -13.44
C GLU A 86 2.76 2.78 -13.95
N ALA A 87 3.81 3.47 -14.38
CA ALA A 87 3.71 4.84 -14.91
C ALA A 87 2.91 5.81 -14.00
N MET A 88 2.97 5.59 -12.68
CA MET A 88 2.37 6.48 -11.70
C MET A 88 3.19 7.77 -11.60
N VAL A 89 2.51 8.92 -11.62
CA VAL A 89 3.15 10.21 -11.38
C VAL A 89 3.22 10.43 -9.86
N TRP A 90 4.24 9.82 -9.26
CA TRP A 90 4.51 9.87 -7.81
C TRP A 90 4.68 11.30 -7.31
N SER A 91 4.45 11.51 -6.00
CA SER A 91 4.56 12.82 -5.33
C SER A 91 3.62 13.88 -5.90
N THR A 92 2.40 13.49 -6.27
CA THR A 92 1.35 14.40 -6.73
C THR A 92 0.02 14.05 -6.06
N SER A 93 -0.91 15.01 -6.04
CA SER A 93 -2.27 14.81 -5.54
C SER A 93 -3.13 13.85 -6.38
N GLN A 94 -2.56 13.32 -7.47
CA GLN A 94 -3.26 12.40 -8.38
C GLN A 94 -2.98 10.93 -8.05
N VAL A 95 -2.06 10.63 -7.12
CA VAL A 95 -1.67 9.26 -6.79
C VAL A 95 -2.85 8.43 -6.27
N LEU A 96 -3.60 8.94 -5.28
CA LEU A 96 -4.76 8.23 -4.75
C LEU A 96 -5.89 8.10 -5.78
N PRO A 97 -6.36 9.18 -6.45
CA PRO A 97 -7.38 9.06 -7.49
C PRO A 97 -7.01 8.08 -8.60
N GLU A 98 -5.76 8.10 -9.07
CA GLU A 98 -5.30 7.21 -10.14
C GLU A 98 -5.22 5.75 -9.66
N THR A 99 -4.78 5.52 -8.42
CA THR A 99 -4.77 4.17 -7.81
C THR A 99 -6.19 3.61 -7.69
N MET A 100 -7.14 4.42 -7.21
CA MET A 100 -8.56 4.04 -7.13
C MET A 100 -9.14 3.71 -8.51
N ARG A 101 -8.85 4.55 -9.51
CA ARG A 101 -9.30 4.33 -10.90
C ARG A 101 -8.75 3.03 -11.48
N ARG A 102 -7.48 2.71 -11.23
CA ARG A 102 -6.85 1.47 -11.70
C ARG A 102 -7.38 0.24 -10.98
N ALA A 103 -7.65 0.35 -9.68
CA ALA A 103 -8.26 -0.72 -8.90
C ALA A 103 -9.67 -1.04 -9.41
N ASP A 104 -10.49 -0.01 -9.65
CA ASP A 104 -11.84 -0.14 -10.23
C ASP A 104 -11.80 -0.78 -11.63
N ALA A 105 -10.90 -0.33 -12.51
CA ALA A 105 -10.73 -0.90 -13.85
C ALA A 105 -10.33 -2.39 -13.84
N LYS A 106 -9.77 -2.88 -12.73
CA LYS A 106 -9.41 -4.29 -12.51
C LYS A 106 -10.48 -5.07 -11.73
N GLY A 107 -11.56 -4.41 -11.31
CA GLY A 107 -12.61 -5.01 -10.48
C GLY A 107 -12.14 -5.34 -9.05
N LEU A 108 -11.10 -4.66 -8.56
CA LEU A 108 -10.56 -4.88 -7.22
C LEU A 108 -11.42 -4.19 -6.18
N ARG A 109 -11.68 -4.88 -5.07
CA ARG A 109 -12.38 -4.31 -3.93
C ARG A 109 -11.40 -3.56 -3.04
N VAL A 110 -11.60 -2.24 -2.95
CA VAL A 110 -10.76 -1.34 -2.16
C VAL A 110 -11.44 -1.00 -0.84
N ALA A 111 -10.69 -1.06 0.26
CA ALA A 111 -11.08 -0.50 1.55
C ALA A 111 -10.17 0.67 1.92
N CYS A 112 -10.75 1.75 2.43
CA CYS A 112 -10.01 2.92 2.88
C CYS A 112 -10.03 3.03 4.39
N LEU A 113 -8.86 3.26 4.98
CA LEU A 113 -8.70 3.76 6.35
C LEU A 113 -9.13 5.23 6.43
N PRO A 114 -9.30 5.79 7.65
CA PRO A 114 -9.43 7.22 7.80
C PRO A 114 -8.22 7.97 7.20
N PRO A 115 -8.43 9.17 6.63
CA PRO A 115 -7.35 9.99 6.14
C PRO A 115 -6.45 10.45 7.29
N TRP A 116 -5.19 10.70 6.97
CA TRP A 116 -4.21 11.29 7.90
C TRP A 116 -3.32 12.29 7.15
N TYR A 117 -2.65 13.17 7.87
CA TYR A 117 -1.68 14.07 7.26
C TYR A 117 -0.35 13.35 7.06
N ASP A 118 0.39 13.76 6.03
CA ASP A 118 1.82 13.43 5.87
C ASP A 118 2.65 14.44 6.68
#